data_AF-A0A1G5SAQ0-F1
#
_entry.id   AF-A0A1G5SAQ0-F1
#
_cell.length_a   1.000
_cell.length_b   1.000
_cell.length_c   1.000
_cell.angle_alpha   90.00
_cell.angle_beta   90.00
_cell.angle_gamma   90.00
#
_symmetry.space_group_name_H-M   'P 1'
#
loop_
_entity.id
_entity.type
_entity.pdbx_description
1 polymer ?
#
loop_
_entity_poly.entity_id
_entity_poly.type
_entity_poly.pdbx_seq_one_letter_code
_entity_poly.pdbx_strand_id
1 'polypeptide(L)'
;MGDYYRNVIIETFHHTGGSSKHSIRARPLLGQGLSTSMRVECSSSMREGHPLGTLFKVRAKIKNTVQELHLYTSWQWAYEIINAQEAADFIAKKRSMGKK
;
A
#
# COMPACT_ATOMS: atom_id res chain seq x y z
N MET A 1 -0.15 -17.11 -15.97
CA MET A 1 -0.61 -16.68 -14.63
C MET A 1 -0.65 -15.17 -14.59
N GLY A 2 -1.84 -14.56 -14.58
CA GLY A 2 -2.00 -13.11 -14.72
C GLY A 2 -1.54 -12.34 -13.48
N ASP A 3 -0.75 -11.30 -13.68
CA ASP A 3 -0.49 -10.27 -12.68
C ASP A 3 -1.80 -9.54 -12.35
N TYR A 4 -2.54 -10.00 -11.33
CA TYR A 4 -3.75 -9.32 -10.88
C TYR A 4 -3.38 -8.03 -10.15
N TYR A 5 -3.46 -6.93 -10.88
CA TYR A 5 -3.44 -5.60 -10.30
C TYR A 5 -4.71 -5.38 -9.49
N ARG A 6 -4.55 -4.89 -8.27
CA ARG A 6 -5.66 -4.50 -7.39
C ARG A 6 -5.42 -3.08 -6.90
N ASN A 7 -6.50 -2.35 -6.67
CA ASN A 7 -6.40 -1.13 -5.90
C ASN A 7 -6.24 -1.51 -4.43
N VAL A 8 -5.28 -0.85 -3.79
CA VAL A 8 -4.93 -1.05 -2.38
C VAL A 8 -4.70 0.31 -1.76
N ILE A 9 -5.12 0.41 -0.51
CA ILE A 9 -4.86 1.57 0.31
C ILE A 9 -3.59 1.30 1.09
N ILE A 10 -2.63 2.19 0.94
CA ILE A 10 -1.37 2.16 1.66
C ILE A 10 -1.26 3.39 2.55
N GLU A 11 -0.63 3.22 3.69
CA GLU A 11 -0.32 4.29 4.61
C GLU A 11 1.20 4.46 4.69
N THR A 12 1.66 5.71 4.68
CA THR A 12 3.06 6.02 4.94
C THR A 12 3.32 6.10 6.45
N PHE A 13 4.37 5.44 6.92
CA PHE A 13 4.77 5.46 8.32
C PHE A 13 6.26 5.72 8.47
N HIS A 14 6.62 6.36 9.59
CA HIS A 14 8.00 6.62 9.93
C HIS A 14 8.60 5.38 10.59
N HIS A 15 9.67 4.87 10.00
CA HIS A 15 10.45 3.79 10.55
C HIS A 15 11.57 4.38 11.42
N THR A 16 11.25 4.74 12.66
CA THR A 16 12.21 5.15 13.69
C THR A 16 13.02 3.93 14.14
N GLY A 17 14.18 3.63 13.53
CA GLY A 17 15.04 2.56 14.05
C GLY A 17 16.09 1.93 13.14
N GLY A 18 16.82 2.71 12.33
CA GLY A 18 17.99 2.16 11.64
C GLY A 18 18.76 3.19 10.84
N SER A 19 20.09 3.04 10.76
CA SER A 19 21.04 3.86 10.00
C SER A 19 20.85 3.83 8.47
N SER A 20 19.61 3.83 7.99
CA SER A 20 19.25 3.81 6.58
C SER A 20 18.76 5.19 6.15
N LYS A 21 19.27 5.70 5.02
CA LYS A 21 18.96 7.03 4.45
C LYS A 21 17.47 7.30 4.16
N HIS A 22 16.61 6.29 4.24
CA HIS A 22 15.17 6.42 4.00
C HIS A 22 14.37 5.97 5.23
N SER A 23 13.90 6.95 6.01
CA SER A 23 13.09 6.74 7.21
C SER A 23 11.61 6.48 6.91
N ILE A 24 11.14 6.73 5.69
CA ILE A 24 9.73 6.64 5.33
C ILE A 24 9.45 5.34 4.58
N ARG A 25 8.51 4.55 5.08
CA ARG A 25 8.03 3.31 4.45
C ARG A 25 6.53 3.36 4.24
N ALA A 26 6.02 2.51 3.37
CA ALA A 26 4.60 2.32 3.16
C ALA A 26 4.18 0.91 3.58
N ARG A 27 2.99 0.81 4.18
CA ARG A 27 2.34 -0.46 4.56
C ARG A 27 0.91 -0.49 4.05
N PRO A 28 0.35 -1.67 3.71
CA PRO A 28 -1.06 -1.75 3.38
C PRO A 28 -1.92 -1.51 4.61
N LEU A 29 -3.05 -0.85 4.43
CA LEU A 29 -4.03 -0.62 5.49
C LEU A 29 -4.72 -1.96 5.86
N LEU A 30 -4.90 -2.18 7.17
CA LEU A 30 -5.53 -3.39 7.70
C LEU A 30 -6.98 -3.53 7.21
N GLY A 31 -7.43 -4.76 7.00
CA GLY A 31 -8.81 -5.06 6.55
C GLY A 31 -8.97 -5.29 5.03
N GLN A 32 -7.91 -5.08 4.25
CA GLN A 32 -7.93 -5.34 2.79
C GLN A 32 -7.61 -6.79 2.40
N GLY A 33 -7.47 -7.69 3.37
CA GLY A 33 -7.00 -9.07 3.15
C GLY A 33 -5.49 -9.15 2.87
N LEU A 34 -4.73 -8.18 3.36
CA LEU A 34 -3.26 -8.10 3.23
C LEU A 34 -2.66 -7.91 4.62
N SER A 35 -1.48 -8.47 4.85
CA SER A 35 -0.76 -8.30 6.11
C SER A 35 -0.17 -6.89 6.19
N THR A 36 -0.35 -6.20 7.31
CA THR A 36 0.26 -4.88 7.55
C THR A 36 1.78 -4.95 7.66
N SER A 37 2.34 -6.13 7.92
CA SER A 37 3.78 -6.40 7.88
C SER A 37 4.32 -6.65 6.47
N MET A 38 3.45 -6.72 5.46
CA MET A 38 3.84 -6.96 4.07
C MET A 38 4.55 -5.73 3.50
N ARG A 39 5.71 -5.94 2.87
CA ARG A 39 6.47 -4.85 2.26
C ARG A 39 5.71 -4.30 1.04
N VAL A 40 5.64 -2.97 0.96
CA VAL A 40 5.14 -2.25 -0.23
C VAL A 40 6.32 -1.56 -0.91
N GLU A 41 6.66 -2.05 -2.09
CA GLU A 41 7.58 -1.36 -3.00
C GLU A 41 6.84 -0.22 -3.67
N CYS A 42 7.15 1.01 -3.25
CA CYS A 42 6.66 2.25 -3.83
C CYS A 42 7.82 3.23 -4.06
N SER A 43 7.61 4.20 -4.95
CA SER A 43 8.62 5.22 -5.24
C SER A 43 8.96 6.06 -4.02
N SER A 44 10.23 6.43 -3.90
CA SER A 44 10.69 7.34 -2.86
C SER A 44 10.02 8.71 -2.99
N SER A 45 9.86 9.25 -4.21
CA SER A 45 9.13 10.51 -4.44
C SER A 45 7.71 10.54 -3.87
N MET A 46 6.97 9.43 -3.93
CA MET A 46 5.62 9.36 -3.35
C MET A 46 5.67 9.42 -1.82
N ARG A 47 6.66 8.79 -1.21
CA ARG A 47 6.83 8.76 0.25
C ARG A 47 7.39 10.07 0.81
N GLU A 48 8.30 10.70 0.08
CA GLU A 48 9.00 11.92 0.50
C GLU A 48 8.21 13.18 0.12
N GLY A 49 7.36 13.11 -0.90
CA GLY A 49 6.55 14.25 -1.35
C GLY A 49 5.29 14.53 -0.53
N HIS A 50 4.97 13.70 0.46
CA HIS A 50 3.72 13.79 1.23
C HIS A 50 3.95 13.62 2.74
N PRO A 51 3.07 14.20 3.59
CA PRO A 51 3.20 14.05 5.04
C PRO A 51 2.98 12.60 5.49
N LEU A 52 3.65 12.22 6.57
CA LEU A 52 3.51 10.91 7.21
C LEU A 52 2.07 10.68 7.69
N GLY A 53 1.59 9.44 7.59
CA GLY A 53 0.21 9.07 7.90
C GLY A 53 -0.79 9.33 6.77
N THR A 54 -0.33 9.81 5.62
CA THR A 54 -1.19 9.98 4.44
C THR A 54 -1.60 8.61 3.88
N LEU A 55 -2.89 8.48 3.55
CA LEU A 55 -3.47 7.31 2.92
C LEU A 55 -3.52 7.50 1.40
N PHE A 56 -2.92 6.56 0.68
CA PHE A 56 -2.88 6.55 -0.77
C PHE A 56 -3.61 5.34 -1.28
N LYS A 57 -4.57 5.57 -2.15
CA LYS A 57 -5.15 4.53 -3.00
C LYS A 57 -4.25 4.38 -4.22
N VAL A 58 -3.50 3.29 -4.24
CA VAL A 58 -2.58 2.96 -5.32
C VAL A 58 -3.01 1.68 -6.01
N ARG A 59 -2.74 1.58 -7.30
CA ARG A 59 -2.75 0.30 -7.99
C ARG A 59 -1.48 -0.45 -7.60
N ALA A 60 -1.61 -1.67 -7.09
CA ALA A 60 -0.47 -2.53 -6.84
C ALA A 60 -0.79 -3.97 -7.24
N LYS A 61 0.25 -4.75 -7.53
CA LYS A 61 0.11 -6.20 -7.70
C LYS A 61 0.80 -6.91 -6.54
N ILE A 62 0.21 -8.03 -6.12
CA ILE A 62 0.94 -8.96 -5.26
C ILE A 62 1.94 -9.68 -6.14
N LYS A 63 3.21 -9.55 -5.80
CA LYS A 63 4.27 -10.34 -6.41
C LYS A 63 4.67 -11.40 -5.38
N ASN A 64 4.51 -12.66 -5.78
CA ASN A 64 5.05 -13.77 -5.03
C ASN A 64 6.49 -14.00 -5.51
N THR A 65 7.46 -13.72 -4.65
CA THR A 65 8.86 -14.01 -4.95
C THR A 65 9.37 -15.10 -4.04
N VAL A 66 10.47 -15.76 -4.41
CA VAL A 66 11.08 -16.85 -3.64
C VAL A 66 11.42 -16.42 -2.20
N GLN A 67 11.65 -15.12 -1.96
CA GLN A 67 11.96 -14.55 -0.65
C GLN A 67 10.69 -14.27 0.18
N GLU A 68 9.75 -13.51 -0.38
CA GLU A 68 8.53 -13.12 0.33
C GLU A 68 7.43 -12.61 -0.62
N LEU A 69 6.20 -12.62 -0.12
CA LEU A 69 5.06 -11.98 -0.74
C LEU A 69 5.16 -10.46 -0.51
N HIS A 70 5.25 -9.66 -1.57
CA HIS A 70 5.27 -8.20 -1.45
C HIS A 70 4.33 -7.51 -2.44
N LEU A 71 3.95 -6.27 -2.13
CA LEU A 71 3.17 -5.42 -3.02
C LEU A 71 4.11 -4.59 -3.85
N TYR A 72 3.92 -4.63 -5.17
CA TYR A 72 4.67 -3.81 -6.11
C TYR A 72 3.74 -2.76 -6.72
N THR A 73 4.08 -1.48 -6.55
CA THR A 73 3.45 -0.36 -7.24
C THR A 73 4.47 0.40 -8.08
N SER A 74 4.11 0.69 -9.34
CA SER A 74 4.98 1.46 -10.23
C SER A 74 4.77 2.95 -10.03
N TRP A 75 5.86 3.71 -10.10
CA TRP A 75 5.86 5.17 -10.00
C TRP A 75 5.14 5.88 -11.15
N GLN A 76 4.93 5.19 -12.27
CA GLN A 76 4.17 5.70 -13.42
C GLN A 76 2.65 5.64 -13.22
N TRP A 77 2.19 4.92 -12.19
CA TRP A 77 0.76 4.78 -11.96
C TRP A 77 0.22 5.93 -11.12
N ALA A 78 -0.92 6.45 -11.55
CA ALA A 78 -1.66 7.44 -10.79
C ALA A 78 -2.05 6.87 -9.42
N TYR A 79 -1.97 7.73 -8.42
CA TYR A 79 -2.38 7.46 -7.06
C TYR A 79 -3.35 8.54 -6.61
N GLU A 80 -4.29 8.17 -5.75
CA GLU A 80 -5.27 9.09 -5.19
C GLU A 80 -4.99 9.23 -3.70
N ILE A 81 -4.91 10.46 -3.21
CA ILE A 81 -4.84 10.74 -1.77
C ILE A 81 -6.27 10.72 -1.25
N ILE A 82 -6.51 9.86 -0.27
CA ILE A 82 -7.82 9.69 0.33
C ILE A 82 -7.74 9.91 1.83
N ASN A 83 -8.88 10.19 2.46
CA ASN A 83 -8.97 10.32 3.90
C ASN A 83 -9.30 8.96 4.55
N ALA A 84 -9.28 8.92 5.89
CA ALA A 84 -9.59 7.70 6.65
C ALA A 84 -11.02 7.18 6.40
N GLN A 85 -11.98 8.07 6.12
CA GLN A 85 -13.37 7.71 5.86
C GLN A 85 -13.54 7.00 4.52
N GLU A 86 -12.97 7.55 3.45
CA GLU A 86 -12.92 6.96 2.12
C GLU A 86 -12.17 5.62 2.15
N ALA A 87 -11.12 5.54 2.96
CA ALA A 87 -10.37 4.30 3.12
C ALA A 87 -11.18 3.19 3.78
N ALA A 88 -11.94 3.54 4.83
CA ALA A 88 -12.84 2.62 5.49
C ALA A 88 -13.97 2.15 4.55
N ASP A 89 -14.56 3.05 3.76
CA ASP A 89 -15.58 2.71 2.75
C ASP A 89 -15.03 1.73 1.70
N PHE A 90 -13.83 1.99 1.18
CA PHE A 90 -13.17 1.10 0.23
C PHE A 90 -12.94 -0.30 0.81
N ILE A 91 -12.46 -0.39 2.06
CA ILE A 91 -12.27 -1.65 2.78
C ILE A 91 -13.60 -2.39 2.96
N ALA A 92 -14.65 -1.68 3.37
CA ALA A 92 -15.98 -2.24 3.56
C ALA A 92 -16.55 -2.80 2.25
N LYS A 93 -16.46 -2.05 1.15
CA LYS A 93 -16.87 -2.49 -0.20
C LYS A 93 -16.08 -3.72 -0.66
N LYS A 94 -14.76 -3.72 -0.48
CA LYS A 94 -13.88 -4.86 -0.81
C LYS A 94 -14.27 -6.14 -0.06
N ARG A 95 -14.60 -6.01 1.22
CA ARG A 95 -15.04 -7.13 2.06
C ARG A 95 -16.39 -7.69 1.60
N SER A 96 -17.30 -6.84 1.13
CA SER A 96 -18.59 -7.27 0.58
C SER A 96 -18.43 -8.00 -0.76
N MET A 97 -17.51 -7.57 -1.61
CA MET A 97 -17.29 -8.16 -2.95
C MET A 97 -16.62 -9.57 -2.91
N GLY A 98 -16.02 -9.96 -1.77
CA GLY A 98 -15.35 -11.25 -1.58
C GLY A 98 -16.25 -12.36 -1.00
N LYS A 99 -17.50 -12.06 -0.65
CA LYS A 99 -18.51 -13.08 -0.32
C LYS A 99 -19.23 -13.49 -1.61
N LYS A 100 -18.69 -14.48 -2.32
CA LYS A 100 -19.48 -15.24 -3.29
C LYS A 100 -19.10 -16.71 -3.20
#